data_AF-A0A9P5NND7-F1
#
_entry.id   AF-A0A9P5NND7-F1
#
_cell.length_a   1.000
_cell.length_b   1.000
_cell.length_c   1.000
_cell.angle_alpha   90.00
_cell.angle_beta   90.00
_cell.angle_gamma   90.00
#
_symmetry.space_group_name_H-M   'P 1'
#
loop_
_entity.id
_entity.type
_entity.pdbx_description
1 polymer ?
#
loop_
_entity_poly.entity_id
_entity_poly.type
_entity_poly.pdbx_seq_one_letter_code
_entity_poly.pdbx_strand_id
1 'polypeptide(L)'
;MEFVQGTNLSDIWFDLEEGEIISISRQLAELESKMMSIAFPAGGSLYYTKDLENAAGSASGPTRQGITLGNKRFCVGPDTSLPLWFGRRSQLDVNRGPYENAEGGAEKELADLPWFGRPLLLFQRVRREAYKYQEQPPSHHVENLDRFLSIAASLTPSDPALGHFLIRHPDLQPSNIIVSRSPDSKLHIVGLIDWQHTSILPDLCRRIWNTY
;
A
#
# COMPACT_ATOMS: atom_id res chain seq x y z
N MET A 1 0.33 -19.06 5.68
CA MET A 1 -0.07 -18.16 6.79
C MET A 1 -0.10 -18.99 8.05
N GLU A 2 0.45 -18.45 9.15
CA GLU A 2 0.30 -19.03 10.47
C GLU A 2 -1.09 -18.71 11.04
N PHE A 3 -1.65 -19.59 11.86
CA PHE A 3 -2.92 -19.34 12.54
C PHE A 3 -2.70 -18.47 13.78
N VAL A 4 -3.46 -17.39 13.91
CA VAL A 4 -3.44 -16.51 15.09
C VAL A 4 -4.62 -16.84 15.98
N GLN A 5 -4.37 -17.27 17.21
CA GLN A 5 -5.41 -17.54 18.18
C GLN A 5 -5.84 -16.24 18.88
N GLY A 6 -7.14 -15.93 18.84
CA GLY A 6 -7.73 -14.79 19.55
C GLY A 6 -9.14 -14.49 19.06
N THR A 7 -9.67 -13.35 19.49
CA THR A 7 -10.99 -12.84 19.11
C THR A 7 -10.82 -11.70 18.11
N ASN A 8 -11.72 -11.61 17.13
CA ASN A 8 -11.72 -10.48 16.22
C ASN A 8 -12.16 -9.21 16.98
N LEU A 9 -11.43 -8.11 16.82
CA LEU A 9 -11.77 -6.85 17.49
C LEU A 9 -13.14 -6.33 17.04
N SER A 10 -13.57 -6.56 15.79
CA SER A 10 -14.92 -6.15 15.34
C SER A 10 -16.05 -6.79 16.13
N ASP A 11 -15.84 -8.02 16.62
CA ASP A 11 -16.89 -8.79 17.30
C ASP A 11 -17.19 -8.26 18.69
N ILE A 12 -16.21 -7.59 19.31
CA ILE A 12 -16.33 -7.08 20.69
C ILE A 12 -16.24 -5.55 20.77
N TRP A 13 -16.05 -4.87 19.64
CA TRP A 13 -15.76 -3.43 19.59
C TRP A 13 -16.76 -2.57 20.36
N PHE A 14 -18.05 -2.88 20.24
CA PHE A 14 -19.13 -2.13 20.90
C PHE A 14 -19.31 -2.47 22.38
N ASP A 15 -18.69 -3.56 22.85
CA ASP A 15 -18.72 -3.99 24.24
C ASP A 15 -17.48 -3.53 25.03
N LEU A 16 -16.52 -2.86 24.37
CA LEU A 16 -15.30 -2.40 24.99
C LEU A 16 -15.53 -1.20 25.92
N GLU A 17 -14.88 -1.23 27.07
CA GLU A 17 -14.82 -0.07 27.95
C GLU A 17 -13.84 0.99 27.39
N GLU A 18 -14.01 2.25 27.81
CA GLU A 18 -13.15 3.37 27.36
C GLU A 18 -11.66 3.09 27.59
N GLY A 19 -11.31 2.50 28.74
CA GLY A 19 -9.92 2.12 29.05
C GLY A 19 -9.34 1.08 28.10
N GLU A 20 -10.17 0.15 27.61
CA GLU A 20 -9.76 -0.87 26.64
C GLU A 20 -9.57 -0.25 25.25
N ILE A 21 -10.46 0.65 24.84
CA ILE A 21 -10.33 1.39 23.58
C ILE A 21 -9.03 2.21 23.55
N ILE A 22 -8.72 2.92 24.65
CA ILE A 22 -7.47 3.66 24.79
C ILE A 22 -6.26 2.72 24.72
N SER A 23 -6.33 1.57 25.41
CA SER A 23 -5.25 0.58 25.41
C SER A 23 -4.98 0.02 24.01
N ILE A 24 -6.02 -0.37 23.28
CA ILE A 24 -5.91 -0.90 21.91
C ILE A 24 -5.40 0.18 20.95
N SER A 25 -5.91 1.40 21.05
CA SER A 25 -5.47 2.54 20.23
C SER A 25 -3.98 2.82 20.41
N ARG A 26 -3.48 2.76 21.65
CA ARG A 26 -2.05 2.91 21.95
C ARG A 26 -1.23 1.78 21.33
N GLN A 27 -1.65 0.51 21.50
CA GLN A 27 -0.96 -0.63 20.93
C GLN A 27 -0.90 -0.56 19.39
N LEU A 28 -1.97 -0.09 18.76
CA LEU A 28 -2.02 0.10 17.32
C LEU A 28 -1.03 1.17 16.85
N ALA A 29 -0.97 2.31 17.53
CA ALA A 29 -0.01 3.36 17.25
C ALA A 29 1.44 2.88 17.43
N GLU A 30 1.71 2.06 18.45
CA GLU A 30 3.02 1.45 18.66
C GLU A 30 3.38 0.46 17.54
N LEU A 31 2.42 -0.35 17.07
CA LEU A 31 2.62 -1.25 15.93
C LEU A 31 2.88 -0.48 14.63
N GLU A 32 2.07 0.53 14.32
CA GLU A 32 2.29 1.40 13.16
C GLU A 32 3.66 2.08 13.22
N SER A 33 4.03 2.62 14.38
CA SER A 33 5.36 3.23 14.58
C SER A 33 6.49 2.24 14.31
N LYS A 34 6.38 1.00 14.81
CA LYS A 34 7.37 -0.06 14.56
C LYS A 34 7.46 -0.40 13.07
N MET A 35 6.33 -0.53 12.37
CA MET A 35 6.33 -0.84 10.94
C MET A 35 6.94 0.29 10.12
N MET A 36 6.61 1.54 10.46
CA MET A 36 7.15 2.73 9.80
C MET A 36 8.63 3.00 10.11
N SER A 37 9.19 2.35 11.14
CA SER A 37 10.64 2.41 11.40
C SER A 37 11.46 1.54 10.45
N ILE A 38 10.80 0.65 9.68
CA ILE A 38 11.44 -0.24 8.71
C ILE A 38 11.51 0.49 7.36
N ALA A 39 12.71 0.95 6.99
CA ALA A 39 12.97 1.54 5.69
C ALA A 39 13.26 0.46 4.63
N PHE A 40 12.67 0.64 3.44
CA PHE A 40 12.91 -0.20 2.27
C PHE A 40 13.63 0.57 1.17
N PRO A 41 14.48 -0.10 0.37
CA PRO A 41 15.26 0.54 -0.69
C PRO A 41 14.43 0.87 -1.95
N ALA A 42 13.21 0.33 -2.06
CA ALA A 42 12.32 0.51 -3.19
C ALA A 42 10.87 0.26 -2.80
N GLY A 43 9.96 0.74 -3.64
CA GLY A 43 8.53 0.44 -3.59
C GLY A 43 8.18 -0.82 -4.38
N GLY A 44 7.10 -1.48 -3.98
CA GLY A 44 6.70 -2.77 -4.53
C GLY A 44 6.08 -3.67 -3.47
N SER A 45 6.22 -4.99 -3.60
CA SER A 45 5.78 -5.94 -2.56
C SER A 45 6.95 -6.74 -1.99
N LEU A 46 6.77 -7.29 -0.79
CA LEU A 46 7.78 -8.10 -0.10
C LEU A 46 7.69 -9.56 -0.55
N TYR A 47 8.82 -10.17 -0.90
CA TYR A 47 8.92 -11.56 -1.30
C TYR A 47 10.02 -12.28 -0.54
N TYR A 48 9.91 -13.60 -0.43
CA TYR A 48 11.09 -14.43 -0.23
C TYR A 48 11.94 -14.40 -1.51
N THR A 49 13.24 -14.14 -1.35
CA THR A 49 14.14 -13.96 -2.49
C THR A 49 14.15 -15.18 -3.40
N LYS A 50 14.16 -16.39 -2.82
CA LYS A 50 14.12 -17.65 -3.58
C LYS A 50 12.84 -17.83 -4.39
N ASP A 51 11.70 -17.43 -3.83
CA ASP A 51 10.40 -17.61 -4.51
C ASP A 51 10.30 -16.69 -5.73
N LEU A 52 10.82 -15.46 -5.61
CA LEU A 52 10.87 -14.52 -6.72
C LEU A 52 11.85 -14.97 -7.82
N GLU A 53 13.03 -15.48 -7.44
CA GLU A 53 14.01 -16.05 -8.37
C GLU A 53 13.43 -17.23 -9.16
N ASN A 54 12.74 -18.14 -8.47
CA ASN A 54 12.06 -19.27 -9.10
C ASN A 54 10.96 -18.82 -10.05
N ALA A 55 10.19 -17.78 -9.67
CA ALA A 55 9.12 -17.24 -10.51
C ALA A 55 9.65 -16.54 -11.77
N ALA A 56 10.80 -15.86 -11.69
CA ALA A 56 11.42 -15.16 -12.83
C ALA A 56 11.81 -16.10 -13.99
N GLY A 57 11.97 -17.40 -13.72
CA GLY A 57 12.19 -18.42 -14.75
C GLY A 57 10.93 -18.85 -15.52
N SER A 58 9.74 -18.35 -15.15
CA SER A 58 8.47 -18.69 -15.79
C SER A 58 8.06 -17.66 -16.84
N ALA A 59 7.30 -18.08 -17.85
CA ALA A 59 6.80 -17.19 -18.92
C ALA A 59 5.89 -16.06 -18.41
N SER A 60 5.31 -16.22 -17.22
CA SER A 60 4.50 -15.23 -16.51
C SER A 60 5.25 -14.59 -15.33
N GLY A 61 6.57 -14.79 -15.25
CA GLY A 61 7.41 -14.33 -14.16
C GLY A 61 7.66 -12.82 -14.18
N PRO A 62 8.14 -12.25 -13.07
CA PRO A 62 8.65 -10.88 -13.04
C PRO A 62 9.73 -10.66 -14.10
N THR A 63 9.61 -9.61 -14.91
CA THR A 63 10.64 -9.20 -15.88
C THR A 63 11.87 -8.58 -15.22
N ARG A 64 11.70 -8.03 -14.01
CA ARG A 64 12.77 -7.40 -13.21
C ARG A 64 13.11 -8.25 -11.99
N GLN A 65 14.40 -8.32 -11.69
CA GLN A 65 14.88 -8.91 -10.44
C GLN A 65 14.46 -8.03 -9.25
N GLY A 66 14.11 -8.69 -8.15
CA GLY A 66 13.82 -7.97 -6.90
C GLY A 66 15.08 -7.39 -6.26
N ILE A 67 14.91 -6.33 -5.48
CA ILE A 67 15.98 -5.70 -4.71
C ILE A 67 16.11 -6.41 -3.37
N THR A 68 17.20 -7.15 -3.18
CA THR A 68 17.47 -7.93 -1.99
C THR A 68 17.70 -7.04 -0.75
N LEU A 69 17.07 -7.40 0.37
CA LEU A 69 17.26 -6.74 1.66
C LEU A 69 18.49 -7.29 2.38
N GLY A 70 19.00 -6.58 3.40
CA GLY A 70 20.28 -6.91 4.06
C GLY A 70 20.42 -8.35 4.58
N ASN A 71 19.32 -9.00 4.97
CA ASN A 71 19.34 -10.39 5.44
C ASN A 71 19.30 -11.46 4.32
N LYS A 72 19.24 -11.04 3.05
CA LYS A 72 19.18 -11.85 1.82
C LYS A 72 18.04 -12.88 1.74
N ARG A 73 17.18 -12.93 2.76
CA ARG A 73 16.01 -13.81 2.81
C ARG A 73 14.84 -13.19 2.07
N PHE A 74 14.74 -11.87 2.15
CA PHE A 74 13.65 -11.10 1.57
C PHE A 74 14.17 -10.13 0.51
N CYS A 75 13.31 -9.81 -0.45
CA CYS A 75 13.54 -8.76 -1.44
C CYS A 75 12.25 -7.97 -1.70
N VAL A 76 12.42 -6.75 -2.20
CA VAL A 76 11.31 -5.97 -2.78
C VAL A 76 11.21 -6.32 -4.26
N GLY A 77 10.09 -6.89 -4.66
CA GLY A 77 9.80 -7.25 -6.06
C GLY A 77 8.68 -6.37 -6.64
N PRO A 78 8.06 -6.81 -7.75
CA PRO A 78 6.90 -6.14 -8.31
C PRO A 78 5.77 -5.95 -7.29
N ASP A 79 5.08 -4.84 -7.39
CA ASP A 79 3.88 -4.51 -6.63
C ASP A 79 2.75 -5.50 -6.95
N THR A 80 2.13 -6.08 -5.92
CA THR A 80 1.02 -7.05 -6.02
C THR A 80 -0.34 -6.46 -5.67
N SER A 81 -0.44 -5.14 -5.56
CA SER A 81 -1.70 -4.44 -5.32
C SER A 81 -2.77 -4.87 -6.32
N LEU A 82 -3.96 -5.14 -5.81
CA LEU A 82 -5.06 -5.65 -6.64
C LEU A 82 -5.37 -4.77 -7.87
N PRO A 83 -5.30 -3.41 -7.82
CA PRO A 83 -5.54 -2.57 -8.99
C PRO A 83 -4.58 -2.80 -10.16
N LEU A 84 -3.39 -3.34 -9.90
CA LEU A 84 -2.43 -3.78 -10.93
C LEU A 84 -2.75 -5.16 -11.50
N TRP A 85 -3.26 -5.99 -10.60
CA TRP A 85 -3.68 -7.38 -10.73
C TRP A 85 -4.88 -7.65 -11.65
N PHE A 86 -5.79 -6.68 -11.70
CA PHE A 86 -7.18 -6.99 -11.95
C PHE A 86 -7.74 -6.36 -13.22
N GLY A 87 -8.68 -7.08 -13.84
CA GLY A 87 -9.43 -6.61 -15.00
C GLY A 87 -8.54 -6.35 -16.22
N ARG A 88 -8.73 -5.20 -16.88
CA ARG A 88 -7.99 -4.87 -18.11
C ARG A 88 -6.56 -4.42 -17.85
N ARG A 89 -6.23 -3.94 -16.64
CA ARG A 89 -4.88 -3.47 -16.27
C ARG A 89 -3.86 -4.60 -16.20
N SER A 90 -4.30 -5.84 -15.98
CA SER A 90 -3.42 -7.01 -16.04
C SER A 90 -2.88 -7.29 -17.45
N GLN A 91 -3.53 -6.76 -18.49
CA GLN A 91 -3.15 -6.95 -19.89
C GLN A 91 -2.08 -5.95 -20.35
N LEU A 92 -1.78 -4.92 -19.55
CA LEU A 92 -0.81 -3.91 -19.93
C LEU A 92 0.60 -4.37 -19.62
N ASP A 93 1.48 -4.15 -20.60
CA ASP A 93 2.92 -4.30 -20.43
C ASP A 93 3.50 -3.03 -19.80
N VAL A 94 3.25 -2.87 -18.50
CA VAL A 94 3.73 -1.75 -17.70
C VAL A 94 4.73 -2.23 -16.65
N ASN A 95 5.67 -1.35 -16.32
CA ASN A 95 6.59 -1.59 -15.21
C ASN A 95 5.79 -1.67 -13.90
N ARG A 96 5.77 -2.85 -13.27
CA ARG A 96 5.10 -3.10 -11.98
C ARG A 96 6.05 -2.98 -10.79
N GLY A 97 7.25 -2.45 -11.00
CA GLY A 97 8.29 -2.33 -9.99
C GLY A 97 9.29 -3.50 -10.01
N PRO A 98 10.21 -3.55 -9.02
CA PRO A 98 10.36 -2.60 -7.91
C PRO A 98 10.67 -1.17 -8.39
N TYR A 99 10.17 -0.17 -7.65
CA TYR A 99 10.29 1.26 -7.98
C TYR A 99 11.32 1.92 -7.07
N GLU A 100 12.31 2.61 -7.64
CA GLU A 100 13.35 3.31 -6.86
C GLU A 100 12.94 4.72 -6.45
N ASN A 101 11.86 5.25 -7.03
CA ASN A 101 11.40 6.61 -6.83
C ASN A 101 9.86 6.68 -6.81
N ALA A 102 9.31 7.83 -6.42
CA ALA A 102 7.86 8.01 -6.26
C ALA A 102 7.13 8.18 -7.61
N GLU A 103 7.87 8.49 -8.67
CA GLU A 103 7.41 8.72 -10.02
C GLU A 103 6.86 7.44 -10.67
N GLY A 104 7.38 6.27 -10.32
CA GLY A 104 6.99 5.00 -10.93
C GLY A 104 5.49 4.71 -10.87
N GLY A 105 4.79 5.18 -9.84
CA GLY A 105 3.32 5.10 -9.78
C GLY A 105 2.65 5.96 -10.85
N ALA A 106 3.11 7.20 -11.04
CA ALA A 106 2.52 8.14 -12.00
C ALA A 106 2.80 7.75 -13.45
N GLU A 107 4.02 7.29 -13.76
CA GLU A 107 4.39 6.81 -15.09
C GLU A 107 3.51 5.64 -15.54
N LYS A 108 3.17 4.76 -14.61
CA LYS A 108 2.27 3.63 -14.84
C LYS A 108 0.84 4.09 -15.13
N GLU A 109 0.27 4.99 -14.33
CA GLU A 109 -1.09 5.51 -14.60
C GLU A 109 -1.14 6.25 -15.94
N LEU A 110 -0.06 6.94 -16.35
CA LEU A 110 0.07 7.53 -17.68
C LEU A 110 0.07 6.49 -18.81
N ALA A 111 0.63 5.31 -18.59
CA ALA A 111 0.58 4.21 -19.54
C ALA A 111 -0.81 3.57 -19.62
N ASP A 112 -1.57 3.52 -18.52
CA ASP A 112 -2.91 2.92 -18.46
C ASP A 112 -4.00 3.78 -19.11
N LEU A 113 -3.93 5.10 -18.94
CA LEU A 113 -4.99 6.04 -19.34
C LEU A 113 -5.30 6.07 -20.85
N PRO A 114 -4.34 6.00 -21.78
CA PRO A 114 -4.62 5.96 -23.21
C PRO A 114 -5.44 4.75 -23.65
N TRP A 115 -5.28 3.61 -22.97
CA TRP A 115 -5.94 2.36 -23.34
C TRP A 115 -7.32 2.22 -22.69
N PHE A 116 -7.43 2.61 -21.41
CA PHE A 116 -8.62 2.31 -20.60
C PHE A 116 -9.26 3.52 -19.92
N GLY A 117 -8.68 4.71 -20.11
CA GLY A 117 -9.22 5.96 -19.59
C GLY A 117 -10.62 6.21 -20.14
N ARG A 118 -11.54 6.52 -19.24
CA ARG A 118 -12.88 7.00 -19.58
C ARG A 118 -13.26 8.16 -18.67
N PRO A 119 -14.17 9.03 -19.09
CA PRO A 119 -14.72 10.03 -18.19
C PRO A 119 -15.30 9.36 -16.93
N LEU A 120 -14.93 9.88 -15.76
CA LEU A 120 -15.36 9.36 -14.46
C LEU A 120 -15.67 10.50 -13.50
N LEU A 121 -16.65 10.29 -12.63
CA LEU A 121 -16.80 11.11 -11.43
C LEU A 121 -15.60 10.92 -10.52
N LEU A 122 -15.18 11.99 -9.82
CA LEU A 122 -14.12 11.88 -8.84
C LEU A 122 -14.46 10.80 -7.79
N PHE A 123 -13.46 9.98 -7.45
CA PHE A 123 -13.61 8.91 -6.46
C PHE A 123 -14.07 9.48 -5.11
N GLN A 124 -13.38 10.53 -4.64
CA GLN A 124 -13.76 11.25 -3.42
C GLN A 124 -15.08 12.01 -3.65
N ARG A 125 -16.18 11.44 -3.15
CA ARG A 125 -17.54 11.99 -3.30
C ARG A 125 -17.65 13.44 -2.84
N VAL A 126 -16.93 13.80 -1.77
CA VAL A 126 -16.92 15.16 -1.20
C VAL A 126 -16.42 16.21 -2.19
N ARG A 127 -15.60 15.82 -3.18
CA ARG A 127 -15.07 16.74 -4.20
C ARG A 127 -16.02 16.91 -5.37
N ARG A 128 -17.02 16.04 -5.57
CA ARG A 128 -17.87 16.05 -6.76
C ARG A 128 -18.67 17.34 -6.92
N GLU A 129 -19.07 17.96 -5.80
CA GLU A 129 -19.78 19.24 -5.82
C GLU A 129 -18.97 20.37 -6.47
N ALA A 130 -17.66 20.45 -6.18
CA ALA A 130 -16.76 21.45 -6.78
C ALA A 130 -16.67 21.29 -8.31
N TYR A 131 -16.92 20.08 -8.83
CA TYR A 131 -16.97 19.76 -10.25
C TYR A 131 -18.40 19.64 -10.79
N LYS A 132 -19.39 20.18 -10.05
CA LYS A 132 -20.82 20.17 -10.42
C LYS A 132 -21.35 18.78 -10.76
N TYR A 133 -20.82 17.75 -10.11
CA TYR A 133 -21.15 16.34 -10.38
C TYR A 133 -20.95 15.92 -11.83
N GLN A 134 -20.01 16.55 -12.54
CA GLN A 134 -19.66 16.20 -13.91
C GLN A 134 -18.48 15.22 -13.94
N GLU A 135 -18.55 14.28 -14.89
CA GLU A 135 -17.45 13.37 -15.19
C GLU A 135 -16.24 14.16 -15.69
N GLN A 136 -15.05 13.78 -15.22
CA GLN A 136 -13.80 14.40 -15.62
C GLN A 136 -13.16 13.59 -16.74
N PRO A 137 -12.75 14.23 -17.85
CA PRO A 137 -12.11 13.52 -18.95
C PRO A 137 -10.72 12.98 -18.51
N PRO A 138 -10.27 11.84 -19.07
CA PRO A 138 -8.95 11.28 -18.78
C PRO A 138 -7.78 12.24 -19.03
N SER A 139 -7.92 13.18 -19.99
CA SER A 139 -6.90 14.18 -20.30
C SER A 139 -6.55 15.08 -19.12
N HIS A 140 -7.53 15.45 -18.28
CA HIS A 140 -7.24 16.21 -17.05
C HIS A 140 -6.41 15.39 -16.06
N HIS A 141 -6.60 14.07 -16.04
CA HIS A 141 -5.79 13.20 -15.19
C HIS A 141 -4.35 13.11 -15.70
N VAL A 142 -4.18 12.93 -17.01
CA VAL A 142 -2.86 12.96 -17.68
C VAL A 142 -2.14 14.27 -17.36
N GLU A 143 -2.78 15.43 -17.56
CA GLU A 143 -2.18 16.73 -17.26
C GLU A 143 -1.75 16.87 -15.79
N ASN A 144 -2.54 16.34 -14.85
CA ASN A 144 -2.16 16.35 -13.44
C ASN A 144 -0.99 15.41 -13.12
N LEU A 145 -0.89 14.26 -13.79
CA LEU A 145 0.23 13.34 -13.66
C LEU A 145 1.51 13.96 -14.24
N ASP A 146 1.45 14.60 -15.40
CA ASP A 146 2.58 15.33 -15.99
C ASP A 146 3.05 16.47 -15.09
N ARG A 147 2.11 17.25 -14.52
CA ARG A 147 2.43 18.28 -13.53
C ARG A 147 3.10 17.68 -12.30
N PHE A 148 2.57 16.58 -11.77
CA PHE A 148 3.20 15.87 -10.65
C PHE A 148 4.62 15.45 -10.99
N LEU A 149 4.85 14.80 -12.14
CA LEU A 149 6.18 14.38 -12.57
C LEU A 149 7.15 15.55 -12.71
N SER A 150 6.70 16.71 -13.18
CA SER A 150 7.56 17.90 -13.28
C SER A 150 8.01 18.48 -11.93
N ILE A 151 7.28 18.18 -10.84
CA ILE A 151 7.60 18.66 -9.49
C ILE A 151 8.05 17.53 -8.54
N ALA A 152 7.90 16.25 -8.91
CA ALA A 152 8.09 15.10 -8.03
C ALA A 152 9.50 15.07 -7.39
N ALA A 153 10.54 15.32 -8.19
CA ALA A 153 11.91 15.43 -7.70
C ALA A 153 12.11 16.57 -6.69
N SER A 154 11.31 17.65 -6.77
CA SER A 154 11.33 18.77 -5.81
C SER A 154 10.46 18.50 -4.57
N LEU A 155 9.48 17.60 -4.66
CA LEU A 155 8.65 17.18 -3.53
C LEU A 155 9.35 16.11 -2.69
N THR A 156 10.29 15.38 -3.27
CA THR A 156 11.10 14.41 -2.55
C THR A 156 12.03 15.16 -1.59
N PRO A 157 11.93 14.94 -0.27
CA PRO A 157 12.79 15.63 0.67
C PRO A 157 14.26 15.36 0.37
N SER A 158 15.10 16.40 0.46
CA SER A 158 16.55 16.23 0.30
C SER A 158 17.18 15.37 1.39
N ASP A 159 16.48 15.19 2.51
CA ASP A 159 16.86 14.26 3.58
C ASP A 159 16.58 12.82 3.13
N PRO A 160 17.62 11.98 2.97
CA PRO A 160 17.45 10.58 2.63
C PRO A 160 16.56 9.82 3.63
N ALA A 161 16.50 10.26 4.89
CA ALA A 161 15.66 9.66 5.93
C ALA A 161 14.15 9.80 5.65
N LEU A 162 13.76 10.77 4.83
CA LEU A 162 12.36 11.05 4.47
C LEU A 162 12.00 10.58 3.06
N GLY A 163 12.99 10.13 2.27
CA GLY A 163 12.81 9.53 0.94
C GLY A 163 12.57 8.01 0.98
N HIS A 164 12.41 7.43 2.18
CA HIS A 164 12.27 5.99 2.33
C HIS A 164 10.90 5.47 1.92
N PHE A 165 10.92 4.23 1.42
CA PHE A 165 9.72 3.44 1.21
C PHE A 165 9.36 2.73 2.49
N LEU A 166 8.08 2.76 2.86
CA LEU A 166 7.56 2.21 4.11
C LEU A 166 6.44 1.21 3.82
N ILE A 167 6.29 0.24 4.71
CA ILE A 167 5.20 -0.73 4.69
C ILE A 167 4.12 -0.35 5.70
N ARG A 168 2.85 -0.45 5.30
CA ARG A 168 1.70 -0.36 6.21
C ARG A 168 0.67 -1.40 5.87
N HIS A 169 -0.19 -1.68 6.83
CA HIS A 169 -1.33 -2.55 6.61
C HIS A 169 -2.25 -1.95 5.53
N PRO A 170 -2.66 -2.72 4.51
CA PRO A 170 -3.43 -2.20 3.38
C PRO A 170 -4.86 -1.82 3.78
N ASP A 171 -5.44 -2.53 4.76
CA ASP A 171 -6.81 -2.33 5.21
C ASP A 171 -6.91 -2.45 6.74
N LEU A 172 -6.40 -1.44 7.46
CA LEU A 172 -6.36 -1.48 8.92
C LEU A 172 -7.71 -1.08 9.51
N GLN A 173 -8.56 -2.08 9.74
CA GLN A 173 -9.87 -1.92 10.35
C GLN A 173 -10.06 -2.96 11.47
N PRO A 174 -11.04 -2.78 12.38
CA PRO A 174 -11.25 -3.70 13.50
C PRO A 174 -11.38 -5.17 13.09
N SER A 175 -11.99 -5.46 11.93
CA SER A 175 -12.12 -6.83 11.41
C SER A 175 -10.80 -7.52 11.07
N ASN A 176 -9.71 -6.76 10.95
CA ASN A 176 -8.38 -7.27 10.62
C ASN A 176 -7.43 -7.26 11.84
N ILE A 177 -7.96 -6.99 13.03
CA ILE A 177 -7.20 -6.96 14.28
C ILE A 177 -7.67 -8.12 15.17
N ILE A 178 -6.74 -8.98 15.54
CA ILE A 178 -6.99 -10.07 16.48
C ILE A 178 -6.47 -9.66 17.86
N VAL A 179 -7.34 -9.80 18.86
CA VAL A 179 -7.05 -9.47 20.25
C VAL A 179 -7.20 -10.67 21.17
N SER A 180 -6.52 -10.63 22.30
CA SER A 180 -6.66 -11.62 23.37
C SER A 180 -6.71 -10.92 24.71
N ARG A 181 -7.46 -11.49 25.65
CA ARG A 181 -7.53 -10.98 27.02
C ARG A 181 -6.53 -11.75 27.88
N SER A 182 -5.64 -11.02 28.54
CA SER A 182 -4.67 -11.57 29.48
C SER A 182 -5.34 -11.99 30.80
N PRO A 183 -4.64 -12.75 31.66
CA PRO A 183 -5.16 -13.14 32.98
C PRO A 183 -5.47 -11.96 33.92
N ASP A 184 -4.86 -10.79 33.70
CA ASP A 184 -5.14 -9.54 34.42
C ASP A 184 -6.25 -8.69 33.76
N SER A 185 -7.08 -9.31 32.92
CA SER A 185 -8.22 -8.71 32.21
C SER A 185 -7.87 -7.58 31.23
N LYS A 186 -6.61 -7.45 30.82
CA LYS A 186 -6.20 -6.45 29.82
C LYS A 186 -6.32 -7.01 28.41
N LEU A 187 -6.80 -6.19 27.51
CA LEU A 187 -6.93 -6.54 26.09
C LEU A 187 -5.63 -6.20 25.35
N HIS A 188 -5.12 -7.19 24.60
CA HIS A 188 -3.87 -7.09 23.86
C HIS A 188 -4.06 -7.45 22.38
N ILE A 189 -3.43 -6.69 21.48
CA ILE A 189 -3.35 -7.06 20.07
C ILE A 189 -2.36 -8.21 19.93
N VAL A 190 -2.84 -9.35 19.42
CA VAL A 190 -2.03 -10.56 19.21
C VAL A 190 -1.73 -10.83 17.73
N GLY A 191 -2.45 -10.19 16.82
CA GLY A 191 -2.13 -10.28 15.40
C GLY A 191 -2.88 -9.26 14.55
N LEU A 192 -2.28 -8.95 13.41
CA LEU A 192 -2.91 -8.25 12.30
C LEU A 192 -2.99 -9.25 11.13
N ILE A 193 -4.16 -9.38 10.54
CA ILE A 193 -4.43 -10.32 9.44
C ILE A 193 -4.81 -9.56 8.18
N ASP A 194 -4.92 -10.26 7.04
CA ASP A 194 -5.30 -9.65 5.75
C ASP A 194 -4.19 -8.77 5.11
N TRP A 195 -2.94 -9.19 5.27
CA TRP A 195 -1.75 -8.60 4.64
C TRP A 195 -1.64 -8.85 3.12
N GLN A 196 -2.62 -9.49 2.49
CA GLN A 196 -2.59 -9.72 1.05
C GLN A 196 -2.56 -8.38 0.29
N HIS A 197 -1.87 -8.35 -0.85
CA HIS A 197 -1.73 -7.15 -1.69
C HIS A 197 -1.01 -5.95 -1.03
N THR A 198 -0.36 -6.17 0.13
CA THR A 198 0.41 -5.11 0.80
C THR A 198 1.52 -4.59 -0.10
N SER A 199 1.60 -3.27 -0.17
CA SER A 199 2.59 -2.56 -0.97
C SER A 199 3.45 -1.65 -0.08
N ILE A 200 4.72 -1.61 -0.42
CA ILE A 200 5.72 -0.71 0.12
C ILE A 200 5.70 0.54 -0.77
N LEU A 201 5.43 1.70 -0.18
CA LEU A 201 5.20 2.95 -0.91
C LEU A 201 6.06 4.08 -0.33
N PRO A 202 6.39 5.12 -1.12
CA PRO A 202 7.07 6.31 -0.61
C PRO A 202 6.24 7.00 0.49
N ASP A 203 6.91 7.60 1.46
CA ASP A 203 6.22 8.29 2.56
C ASP A 203 5.31 9.45 2.10
N LEU A 204 5.76 10.20 1.09
CA LEU A 204 4.99 11.29 0.46
C LEU A 204 3.67 10.81 -0.17
N CYS A 205 3.63 9.55 -0.60
CA CYS A 205 2.49 8.93 -1.26
C CYS A 205 1.34 8.54 -0.30
N ARG A 206 1.50 8.78 1.02
CA ARG A 206 0.57 8.51 2.14
C ARG A 206 -0.91 8.84 1.92
N ARG A 207 -1.26 9.70 0.95
CA ARG A 207 -2.64 10.17 0.70
C ARG A 207 -3.10 10.12 -0.76
N ILE A 208 -2.19 9.85 -1.70
CA ILE A 208 -2.47 10.01 -3.13
C ILE A 208 -2.92 8.68 -3.76
N TRP A 209 -2.44 7.55 -3.25
CA TRP A 209 -2.68 6.24 -3.87
C TRP A 209 -3.82 5.42 -3.26
N ASN A 210 -4.30 5.77 -2.05
CA ASN A 210 -5.49 5.14 -1.45
C ASN A 210 -6.82 5.71 -1.99
N THR A 211 -6.81 6.42 -3.12
CA THR A 211 -7.96 7.18 -3.63
C THR A 211 -8.38 6.85 -5.06
N TYR A 212 -8.05 5.66 -5.56
CA TYR A 212 -8.48 5.19 -6.88
C TYR A 212 -9.03 3.77 -6.82
#